data_AF-A0AAW1D2J8-F1
#
_entry.id   AF-A0AAW1D2J8-F1
#
_cell.length_a   1.000
_cell.length_b   1.000
_cell.length_c   1.000
_cell.angle_alpha   90.00
_cell.angle_beta   90.00
_cell.angle_gamma   90.00
#
_symmetry.space_group_name_H-M   'P 1'
#
loop_
_entity.id
_entity.type
_entity.pdbx_description
1 polymer ?
#
loop_
_entity_poly.entity_id
_entity_poly.type
_entity_poly.pdbx_seq_one_letter_code
_entity_poly.pdbx_strand_id
1 'polypeptide(L)'
;MKISLFILIAVFAIGSASGDEKQPCYMGCTPHLEPICAKSKSNGTYRTFDNPCMMELQNTCYKGDYKQSSKGVCPQDRQLPQYS
;
A
#
# COMPACT_ATOMS: atom_id res chain seq x y z
N MET A 1 48.69 20.86 21.18
CA MET A 1 47.43 20.14 20.84
C MET A 1 47.25 20.12 19.33
N LYS A 2 47.58 19.00 18.66
CA LYS A 2 47.20 18.74 17.26
C LYS A 2 46.04 17.74 17.34
N ILE A 3 44.82 18.23 17.17
CA ILE A 3 43.63 17.37 17.11
C ILE A 3 43.71 16.61 15.78
N SER A 4 43.83 15.29 15.88
CA SER A 4 44.12 14.40 14.76
C SER A 4 42.96 14.42 13.74
N LEU A 5 43.27 14.71 12.47
CA LEU A 5 42.31 14.82 11.36
C LEU A 5 41.47 13.55 11.16
N PHE A 6 41.95 12.41 11.67
CA PHE A 6 41.25 11.12 11.64
C PHE A 6 39.93 11.10 12.42
N ILE A 7 39.71 12.00 13.38
CA ILE A 7 38.45 12.05 14.14
C ILE A 7 37.29 12.59 13.30
N LEU A 8 37.55 13.46 12.31
CA LEU A 8 36.50 14.03 11.45
C LEU A 8 35.86 12.99 10.52
N ILE A 9 36.60 11.96 10.12
CA ILE A 9 36.14 10.95 9.15
C ILE A 9 35.16 9.96 9.79
N ALA A 10 35.32 9.68 11.09
CA ALA A 10 34.48 8.71 11.80
C ALA A 10 33.05 9.23 12.08
N VAL A 11 32.87 10.56 12.17
CA VAL A 11 31.55 11.17 12.46
C VAL A 11 30.61 11.09 11.25
N PHE A 12 31.13 11.00 10.03
CA PHE A 12 30.32 10.96 8.80
C PHE A 12 29.78 9.57 8.43
N ALA A 13 30.25 8.49 9.09
CA ALA A 13 29.85 7.13 8.75
C ALA A 13 28.67 6.58 9.56
N ILE A 14 28.02 7.39 10.40
CA ILE A 14 26.80 7.00 11.09
C ILE A 14 25.63 7.19 10.13
N GLY A 15 25.55 6.32 9.11
CA GLY A 15 24.37 6.21 8.26
C GLY A 15 23.20 5.75 9.11
N SER A 16 22.18 6.59 9.22
CA SER A 16 20.94 6.28 9.92
C SER A 16 20.22 5.14 9.18
N ALA A 17 20.39 3.91 9.65
CA ALA A 17 19.48 2.83 9.31
C ALA A 17 18.15 3.14 10.01
N SER A 18 17.28 3.91 9.34
CA SER A 18 15.89 4.06 9.75
C SER A 18 15.20 2.71 9.57
N GLY A 19 15.22 1.89 10.61
CA GLY A 19 14.34 0.73 10.69
C GLY A 19 12.91 1.24 10.64
N ASP A 20 12.17 0.88 9.59
CA ASP A 20 10.73 1.12 9.50
C ASP A 20 10.05 0.43 10.69
N GLU A 21 9.79 1.19 11.75
CA GLU A 21 8.94 0.74 12.84
C GLU A 21 7.54 0.54 12.23
N LYS A 22 7.17 -0.74 12.02
CA LYS A 22 5.88 -1.13 11.45
C LYS A 22 4.77 -0.77 12.43
N GLN A 23 4.36 0.49 12.40
CA GLN A 23 3.21 0.98 13.15
C GLN A 23 1.98 0.11 12.79
N PRO A 24 1.24 -0.38 13.80
CA PRO A 24 0.06 -1.20 13.55
C PRO A 24 -1.01 -0.38 12.81
N CYS A 25 -1.57 -0.96 11.75
CA CYS A 25 -2.60 -0.28 10.97
C CYS A 25 -3.98 -0.52 11.60
N TYR A 26 -4.65 0.56 12.02
CA TYR A 26 -6.00 0.52 12.59
C TYR A 26 -6.98 1.18 11.63
N MET A 27 -7.52 0.39 10.71
CA MET A 27 -8.59 0.81 9.82
C MET A 27 -9.63 -0.30 9.73
N GLY A 28 -10.90 0.07 9.86
CA GLY A 28 -12.02 -0.85 9.78
C GLY A 28 -13.01 -0.37 8.72
N CYS A 29 -13.62 -1.33 8.03
CA CYS A 29 -14.64 -1.07 7.03
C CYS A 29 -15.95 -1.73 7.44
N THR A 30 -17.07 -1.09 7.11
CA THR A 30 -18.38 -1.72 7.23
C THR A 30 -18.50 -2.84 6.19
N PRO A 31 -19.28 -3.90 6.46
CA PRO A 31 -19.47 -5.01 5.52
C PRO A 31 -20.44 -4.66 4.37
N HIS A 32 -20.59 -3.37 4.03
CA HIS A 32 -21.48 -2.94 2.96
C HIS A 32 -20.91 -3.32 1.59
N LEU A 33 -21.72 -3.93 0.73
CA LEU A 33 -21.30 -4.37 -0.59
C LEU A 33 -21.64 -3.29 -1.64
N GLU A 34 -20.61 -2.54 -2.06
CA GLU A 34 -20.68 -1.55 -3.14
C GLU A 34 -19.46 -1.75 -4.06
N PRO A 35 -19.44 -2.81 -4.89
CA PRO A 35 -18.24 -3.24 -5.56
C PRO A 35 -17.68 -2.16 -6.49
N ILE A 36 -16.36 -2.04 -6.51
CA ILE A 36 -15.64 -1.13 -7.40
C ILE A 36 -14.51 -1.86 -8.13
N CYS A 37 -14.23 -1.41 -9.35
CA CYS A 37 -13.05 -1.81 -10.08
C CYS A 37 -11.96 -0.78 -9.87
N ALA A 38 -10.81 -1.20 -9.37
CA ALA A 38 -9.67 -0.33 -9.14
C ALA A 38 -8.43 -0.80 -9.91
N LYS A 39 -7.60 0.16 -10.31
CA LYS A 39 -6.36 -0.08 -11.05
C LYS A 39 -5.16 0.23 -10.15
N SER A 40 -4.20 -0.69 -10.07
CA SER A 40 -2.90 -0.43 -9.43
C SER A 40 -2.11 0.56 -10.27
N LYS A 41 -1.53 1.58 -9.62
CA LYS A 41 -0.71 2.58 -10.30
C LYS A 41 0.65 2.02 -10.74
N SER A 42 1.21 1.08 -9.97
CA SER A 42 2.58 0.58 -10.16
C SER A 42 2.66 -0.46 -11.28
N ASN A 43 1.67 -1.33 -11.41
CA ASN A 43 1.69 -2.41 -12.41
C ASN A 43 0.51 -2.39 -13.40
N GLY A 44 -0.45 -1.48 -13.23
CA GLY A 44 -1.59 -1.33 -14.13
C GLY A 44 -2.63 -2.43 -14.04
N THR A 45 -2.52 -3.38 -13.12
CA THR A 45 -3.49 -4.47 -12.92
C THR A 45 -4.80 -3.95 -12.36
N TYR A 46 -5.90 -4.61 -12.74
CA TYR A 46 -7.23 -4.31 -12.25
C TYR A 46 -7.66 -5.33 -11.20
N ARG A 47 -8.35 -4.87 -10.15
CA ARG A 47 -8.88 -5.71 -9.08
C ARG A 47 -10.24 -5.18 -8.64
N THR A 48 -11.18 -6.11 -8.43
CA THR A 48 -12.46 -5.80 -7.78
C THR A 48 -12.26 -5.72 -6.26
N PHE A 49 -12.82 -4.68 -5.64
CA PHE A 49 -12.95 -4.56 -4.17
C PHE A 49 -14.43 -4.53 -3.79
N ASP A 50 -14.77 -5.13 -2.65
CA ASP A 50 -16.16 -5.23 -2.17
C ASP A 50 -16.81 -3.86 -1.93
N ASN A 51 -16.01 -2.87 -1.55
CA ASN A 51 -16.40 -1.47 -1.44
C ASN A 51 -15.17 -0.52 -1.49
N PRO A 52 -15.38 0.80 -1.61
CA PRO A 52 -14.29 1.78 -1.61
C PRO A 52 -13.42 1.77 -0.35
N CYS A 53 -13.99 1.50 0.83
CA CYS A 53 -13.22 1.44 2.07
C CYS A 53 -12.21 0.29 2.05
N MET A 54 -12.59 -0.88 1.52
CA MET A 54 -11.69 -2.03 1.41
C MET A 54 -10.51 -1.77 0.46
N MET A 55 -10.71 -0.95 -0.59
CA MET A 55 -9.62 -0.48 -1.44
C MET A 55 -8.67 0.45 -0.68
N GLU A 56 -9.21 1.37 0.12
CA GLU A 56 -8.39 2.27 0.94
C GLU A 56 -7.62 1.51 2.02
N LEU A 57 -8.26 0.54 2.67
CA LEU A 57 -7.61 -0.38 3.62
C LEU A 57 -6.41 -1.10 2.98
N GLN A 58 -6.56 -1.58 1.74
CA GLN A 58 -5.47 -2.18 0.97
C GLN A 58 -4.30 -1.21 0.76
N ASN A 59 -4.60 0.05 0.43
CA ASN A 59 -3.57 1.06 0.20
C ASN A 59 -2.85 1.45 1.49
N THR A 60 -3.62 1.68 2.56
CA THR A 60 -3.11 2.19 3.83
C THR A 60 -2.39 1.11 4.63
N CYS A 61 -2.96 -0.09 4.76
CA CYS A 61 -2.43 -1.13 5.65
C CYS A 61 -1.54 -2.15 4.94
N TYR A 62 -1.78 -2.38 3.65
CA TYR A 62 -1.19 -3.50 2.92
C TYR A 62 -0.32 -3.06 1.74
N LYS A 63 0.13 -1.80 1.76
CA LYS A 63 1.02 -1.21 0.74
C LYS A 63 0.47 -1.32 -0.69
N GLY A 64 -0.85 -1.32 -0.83
CA GLY A 64 -1.50 -1.20 -2.12
C GLY A 64 -1.40 0.21 -2.69
N ASP A 65 -1.71 0.34 -3.97
CA ASP A 65 -1.66 1.61 -4.69
C ASP A 65 -2.81 1.73 -5.71
N TYR A 66 -3.96 1.18 -5.33
CA TYR A 66 -5.14 1.10 -6.17
C TYR A 66 -5.87 2.44 -6.22
N LYS A 67 -6.35 2.82 -7.41
CA LYS A 67 -7.27 3.92 -7.62
C LYS A 67 -8.52 3.41 -8.30
N GLN A 68 -9.69 3.82 -7.82
CA GLN A 68 -10.95 3.48 -8.45
C GLN A 68 -10.96 3.92 -9.92
N SER A 69 -11.29 2.97 -10.80
CA SER A 69 -11.41 3.16 -12.24
C SER A 69 -12.88 3.20 -12.68
N SER A 70 -13.75 2.38 -12.08
CA SER A 70 -15.19 2.37 -12.34
C SER A 70 -15.98 1.83 -11.14
N LYS A 71 -17.30 2.09 -11.13
CA LYS A 71 -18.23 1.39 -10.24
C LYS A 71 -18.47 -0.04 -10.76
N GLY A 72 -18.85 -0.95 -9.86
CA GLY A 72 -19.10 -2.36 -10.15
C GLY A 72 -17.83 -3.21 -10.23
N VAL A 73 -18.03 -4.50 -10.50
CA VAL A 73 -16.93 -5.47 -10.68
C VAL A 73 -16.08 -5.13 -11.91
N CYS A 74 -14.81 -5.49 -11.87
CA CYS A 74 -13.94 -5.32 -13.03
C CYS A 74 -14.38 -6.21 -14.21
N PRO A 75 -14.18 -5.77 -15.46
CA PRO A 75 -14.59 -6.54 -16.63
C PRO A 75 -14.00 -7.95 -16.71
N GLN A 76 -12.73 -8.14 -16.31
CA GLN A 76 -12.09 -9.46 -16.34
C GLN A 76 -12.62 -10.44 -15.29
N ASP A 77 -13.19 -9.93 -14.19
CA ASP A 77 -13.70 -10.78 -13.10
C ASP A 77 -15.13 -11.28 -13.40
N ARG A 78 -15.82 -10.69 -14.40
CA ARG A 78 -17.16 -11.12 -14.83
C ARG A 78 -17.21 -12.51 -15.48
N GLN A 79 -16.05 -13.04 -15.87
CA GLN A 79 -15.95 -14.36 -16.51
C GLN A 79 -15.75 -15.50 -15.51
N LEU A 80 -15.55 -15.20 -14.22
CA LEU A 80 -15.53 -16.22 -13.19
C LEU A 80 -16.98 -16.44 -12.72
N PRO A 81 -17.50 -17.69 -12.76
CA PRO A 81 -18.74 -17.99 -12.07
C PRO A 81 -18.51 -17.73 -10.58
N GLN A 82 -18.99 -16.58 -10.11
CA GLN A 82 -19.06 -16.27 -8.69
C GLN A 82 -20.08 -17.24 -8.09
N TYR A 83 -19.70 -17.88 -6.98
CA TYR A 83 -20.40 -18.95 -6.24
C TYR A 83 -20.09 -20.40 -6.71
N SER A 84 -19.11 -21.01 -6.02
CA SER A 84 -19.11 -22.43 -5.68
C SER A 84 -19.31 -22.57 -4.18
#